data_AF-A0A923ZNC5-F1
#
_entry.id   AF-A0A923ZNC5-F1
#
_cell.length_a   1.000
_cell.length_b   1.000
_cell.length_c   1.000
_cell.angle_alpha   90.00
_cell.angle_beta   90.00
_cell.angle_gamma   90.00
#
_symmetry.space_group_name_H-M   'P 1'
#
loop_
_entity.id
_entity.type
_entity.pdbx_description
1 polymer ?
#
loop_
_entity_poly.entity_id
_entity_poly.type
_entity_poly.pdbx_seq_one_letter_code
_entity_poly.pdbx_strand_id
1 'polypeptide(L)'
;MPDLHFTKGHGTGNDFVFFADPDGLIDLTPAQIAAIADRHFGVGGDGVIRAVRSKNLAAGAASLAEDDAAEWFMDYHNADGSLSEMCGNGIRVFAKFLIQNELATLGQGETLPIG
;
A
#
# COMPACT_ATOMS: atom_id res chain seq x y z
N MET A 1 20.70 4.78 -0.38
CA MET A 1 19.24 4.65 -0.44
C MET A 1 18.72 4.90 0.96
N PRO A 2 17.59 5.59 1.14
CA PRO A 2 16.98 5.68 2.47
C PRO A 2 16.64 4.26 2.97
N ASP A 3 16.79 4.04 4.27
CA ASP A 3 16.34 2.79 4.89
C ASP A 3 14.81 2.72 4.79
N LEU A 4 14.29 1.66 4.17
CA LEU A 4 12.85 1.46 3.98
C LEU A 4 12.33 0.43 4.97
N HIS A 5 11.52 0.88 5.92
CA HIS A 5 10.80 -0.01 6.83
C HIS A 5 9.63 -0.65 6.08
N PHE A 6 9.60 -1.98 6.04
CA PHE A 6 8.58 -2.72 5.31
C PHE A 6 7.94 -3.83 6.16
N THR A 7 6.76 -4.26 5.75
CA THR A 7 6.06 -5.46 6.25
C THR A 7 5.79 -6.39 5.08
N LYS A 8 6.07 -7.68 5.25
CA LYS A 8 5.67 -8.72 4.27
C LYS A 8 4.38 -9.37 4.73
N GLY A 9 3.39 -9.46 3.85
CA GLY A 9 2.10 -10.09 4.15
C GLY A 9 1.51 -10.80 2.94
N HIS A 10 0.50 -11.65 3.17
CA HIS A 10 -0.24 -12.29 2.08
C HIS A 10 -1.73 -12.41 2.40
N GLY A 11 -2.55 -12.36 1.35
CA GLY A 11 -3.98 -12.67 1.39
C GLY A 11 -4.23 -13.89 0.52
N THR A 12 -4.56 -15.03 1.15
CA THR A 12 -4.89 -16.29 0.43
C THR A 12 -3.85 -16.70 -0.62
N GLY A 13 -2.55 -16.56 -0.30
CA GLY A 13 -1.44 -16.92 -1.19
C GLY A 13 -0.93 -15.79 -2.10
N ASN A 14 -1.70 -14.73 -2.31
CA ASN A 14 -1.22 -13.53 -3.02
C ASN A 14 -0.46 -12.64 -2.03
N ASP A 15 0.84 -12.44 -2.26
CA ASP A 15 1.78 -11.86 -1.30
C ASP A 15 2.34 -10.50 -1.70
N PHE A 16 2.45 -9.57 -0.75
CA PHE A 16 2.83 -8.18 -1.02
C PHE A 16 3.88 -7.68 -0.04
N VAL A 17 4.69 -6.73 -0.50
CA VAL A 17 5.58 -5.93 0.35
C VAL A 17 4.90 -4.61 0.64
N PHE A 18 4.63 -4.33 1.91
CA PHE A 18 3.98 -3.10 2.37
C PHE A 18 5.01 -2.14 2.95
N PHE A 19 4.83 -0.85 2.73
CA PHE A 19 5.54 0.17 3.49
C PHE A 19 4.62 1.37 3.76
N ALA A 20 4.89 2.07 4.86
CA ALA A 20 4.16 3.27 5.23
C ALA A 20 4.92 4.50 4.74
N ASP A 21 4.20 5.41 4.09
CA ASP A 21 4.68 6.72 3.72
C ASP A 21 3.55 7.75 3.85
N PRO A 22 3.12 8.06 5.09
CA PRO A 22 1.93 8.89 5.32
C PRO A 22 2.07 10.29 4.71
N ASP A 23 3.28 10.84 4.72
CA ASP A 23 3.60 12.18 4.22
C ASP A 23 3.86 12.23 2.71
N GLY A 24 3.93 11.07 2.05
CA GLY A 24 4.11 10.99 0.60
C GLY A 24 5.52 11.37 0.13
N LEU A 25 6.54 11.20 0.98
CA LEU A 25 7.90 11.70 0.73
C LEU A 25 8.81 10.67 0.03
N ILE A 26 8.42 9.40 0.03
CA ILE A 26 9.18 8.32 -0.58
C ILE A 26 8.77 8.21 -2.05
N ASP A 27 9.71 8.56 -2.93
CA ASP A 27 9.56 8.44 -4.38
C ASP A 27 10.40 7.25 -4.89
N LEU A 28 9.75 6.11 -5.08
CA LEU A 28 10.37 4.92 -5.68
C LEU A 28 10.05 4.88 -7.17
N THR A 29 11.09 4.71 -7.97
CA THR A 29 10.92 4.44 -9.40
C THR A 29 10.33 3.04 -9.62
N PRO A 30 9.61 2.80 -10.74
CA PRO A 30 9.13 1.46 -11.11
C PRO A 30 10.22 0.38 -11.08
N ALA A 31 11.45 0.74 -11.48
CA ALA A 31 12.59 -0.17 -11.44
C ALA A 31 13.00 -0.55 -9.99
N GLN A 32 12.94 0.39 -9.05
CA GLN A 32 13.17 0.09 -7.63
C GLN A 32 12.06 -0.77 -7.04
N ILE A 33 10.82 -0.51 -7.41
CA ILE A 33 9.66 -1.32 -7.01
C ILE A 33 9.81 -2.76 -7.51
N ALA A 34 10.16 -2.93 -8.79
CA ALA A 34 10.42 -4.25 -9.36
C ALA A 34 11.59 -4.96 -8.66
N ALA A 35 12.65 -4.24 -8.32
CA ALA A 35 13.78 -4.79 -7.57
C ALA A 35 13.38 -5.24 -6.14
N ILE A 36 12.46 -4.54 -5.47
CA ILE A 36 11.91 -4.97 -4.18
C ILE A 36 11.08 -6.25 -4.33
N ALA A 37 10.25 -6.32 -5.38
CA ALA A 37 9.36 -7.46 -5.65
C ALA A 37 10.08 -8.69 -6.23
N ASP A 38 11.32 -8.57 -6.69
CA ASP A 38 12.12 -9.70 -7.16
C ASP A 38 12.33 -10.73 -6.03
N ARG A 39 12.00 -12.00 -6.30
CA ARG A 39 12.05 -13.08 -5.29
C ARG A 39 13.44 -13.64 -5.01
N HIS A 40 14.41 -13.36 -5.87
CA HIS A 40 15.78 -13.88 -5.75
C HIS A 40 16.74 -12.82 -5.22
N PHE A 41 16.55 -11.57 -5.62
CA PHE A 41 17.45 -10.45 -5.33
C PHE A 41 16.82 -9.38 -4.44
N GLY A 42 15.51 -9.46 -4.20
CA GLY A 42 14.75 -8.54 -3.35
C GLY A 42 14.08 -9.24 -2.17
N VAL A 43 13.00 -8.63 -1.68
CA VAL A 43 12.13 -9.22 -0.65
C VAL A 43 11.22 -10.29 -1.26
N GLY A 44 10.84 -10.11 -2.53
CA GLY A 44 9.91 -10.97 -3.23
C GLY A 44 8.46 -10.59 -2.98
N GLY A 45 7.58 -10.68 -3.98
CA GLY A 45 6.13 -10.57 -3.84
C GLY A 45 5.42 -10.46 -5.19
N ASP A 46 4.11 -10.67 -5.20
CA ASP A 46 3.25 -10.41 -6.36
C ASP A 46 3.10 -8.89 -6.62
N GLY A 47 3.37 -8.06 -5.61
CA GLY A 47 3.59 -6.63 -5.79
C GLY A 47 3.99 -5.88 -4.52
N VAL A 48 4.05 -4.56 -4.63
CA VAL A 48 4.43 -3.63 -3.57
C VAL A 48 3.29 -2.65 -3.33
N ILE A 49 2.93 -2.45 -2.07
CA ILE A 49 1.84 -1.57 -1.65
C ILE A 49 2.37 -0.49 -0.72
N ARG A 50 2.22 0.76 -1.12
CA ARG A 50 2.52 1.93 -0.30
C ARG A 50 1.25 2.43 0.38
N ALA A 51 1.30 2.53 1.70
CA ALA A 51 0.27 3.21 2.48
C ALA A 51 0.59 4.71 2.55
N VAL A 52 -0.16 5.52 1.81
CA VAL A 52 0.00 6.98 1.76
C VAL A 52 -1.32 7.65 2.09
N ARG A 53 -1.27 8.85 2.69
CA ARG A 53 -2.49 9.64 2.91
C ARG A 53 -3.02 10.09 1.55
N SER A 54 -4.31 9.91 1.29
CA SER A 54 -4.92 10.24 -0.02
C SER A 54 -4.68 11.69 -0.45
N LYS A 55 -4.67 12.62 0.51
CA LYS A 55 -4.36 14.05 0.26
C LYS A 55 -2.95 14.32 -0.26
N ASN A 56 -2.02 13.38 -0.07
CA ASN A 56 -0.61 13.51 -0.42
C ASN A 56 -0.27 12.79 -1.74
N LEU A 57 -1.26 12.23 -2.45
CA LEU A 57 -1.09 11.59 -3.74
C LEU A 57 -2.12 12.11 -4.75
N ALA A 58 -1.68 12.42 -5.98
CA ALA A 58 -2.59 12.93 -7.00
C ALA A 58 -3.74 11.95 -7.32
N ALA A 59 -3.45 10.64 -7.36
CA ALA A 59 -4.47 9.61 -7.53
C ALA A 59 -5.44 9.55 -6.34
N GLY A 60 -4.94 9.73 -5.11
CA GLY A 60 -5.78 9.74 -3.90
C GLY A 60 -6.65 10.99 -3.75
N ALA A 61 -6.24 12.12 -4.33
CA ALA A 61 -7.08 13.32 -4.35
C ALA A 61 -8.40 13.09 -5.11
N ALA A 62 -8.43 12.19 -6.09
CA ALA A 62 -9.67 11.78 -6.76
C ALA A 62 -10.57 10.97 -5.81
N SER A 63 -10.00 10.00 -5.07
CA SER A 63 -10.77 9.22 -4.08
C SER A 63 -11.36 10.11 -2.98
N LEU A 64 -10.66 11.15 -2.53
CA LEU A 64 -11.19 12.13 -1.56
C LEU A 64 -12.37 12.95 -2.09
N ALA A 65 -12.50 13.11 -3.41
CA ALA A 65 -13.65 13.79 -4.01
C ALA A 65 -14.89 12.88 -4.04
N GLU A 66 -14.70 11.56 -4.00
CA GLU A 66 -15.77 10.56 -3.95
C GLU A 66 -16.18 10.23 -2.50
N ASP A 67 -15.20 10.12 -1.59
CA ASP A 67 -15.39 9.86 -0.17
C ASP A 67 -14.33 10.63 0.65
N ASP A 68 -14.76 11.65 1.39
CA ASP A 68 -13.87 12.48 2.20
C ASP A 68 -13.28 11.74 3.41
N ALA A 69 -13.85 10.59 3.77
CA ALA A 69 -13.36 9.71 4.83
C ALA A 69 -12.29 8.72 4.33
N ALA A 70 -11.99 8.67 3.02
CA ALA A 70 -10.92 7.87 2.43
C ALA A 70 -9.53 8.45 2.75
N GLU A 71 -9.15 8.46 4.03
CA GLU A 71 -7.92 9.04 4.55
C GLU A 71 -6.65 8.41 3.95
N TRP A 72 -6.69 7.10 3.78
CA TRP A 72 -5.58 6.29 3.28
C TRP A 72 -5.84 5.84 1.86
N PHE A 73 -4.80 5.87 1.03
CA PHE A 73 -4.81 5.38 -0.34
C PHE A 73 -3.90 4.16 -0.46
N MET A 74 -4.38 3.11 -1.13
CA MET A 74 -3.60 1.91 -1.39
C MET A 74 -2.84 2.06 -2.71
N ASP A 75 -1.66 2.70 -2.66
CA ASP A 75 -0.81 2.92 -3.83
C ASP A 75 -0.10 1.61 -4.21
N TYR A 76 -0.73 0.87 -5.12
CA TYR A 76 -0.39 -0.52 -5.45
C TYR A 76 0.33 -0.62 -6.79
N HIS A 77 1.49 -1.27 -6.77
CA HIS A 77 2.26 -1.63 -7.94
C HIS A 77 2.44 -3.15 -8.07
N ASN A 78 2.34 -3.67 -9.29
CA ASN A 78 2.66 -5.06 -9.61
C ASN A 78 4.18 -5.33 -9.46
N ALA A 79 4.56 -6.60 -9.47
CA ALA A 79 5.96 -7.02 -9.36
C ALA A 79 6.90 -6.48 -10.45
N ASP A 80 6.39 -6.02 -11.59
CA ASP A 80 7.16 -5.38 -12.65
C ASP A 80 7.29 -3.85 -12.49
N GLY A 81 6.72 -3.29 -11.42
CA GLY A 81 6.70 -1.85 -11.13
C GLY A 81 5.55 -1.07 -11.78
N SER A 82 4.72 -1.71 -12.62
CA SER A 82 3.54 -1.07 -13.20
C SER A 82 2.48 -0.78 -12.15
N LEU A 83 1.71 0.30 -12.35
CA LEU A 83 0.55 0.61 -11.52
C LEU A 83 -0.51 -0.49 -11.68
N SER A 84 -1.19 -0.79 -10.59
CA SER A 84 -2.20 -1.84 -10.55
C SER A 84 -3.49 -1.32 -9.91
N GLU A 85 -4.61 -1.89 -10.32
CA GLU A 85 -5.91 -1.57 -9.74
C GLU A 85 -6.11 -2.31 -8.41
N MET A 86 -6.95 -1.75 -7.55
CA MET A 86 -7.25 -2.29 -6.23
C MET A 86 -7.69 -3.75 -6.33
N CYS A 87 -6.96 -4.67 -5.69
CA CYS A 87 -7.34 -6.08 -5.62
C CYS A 87 -7.92 -6.43 -4.23
N GLY A 88 -8.96 -7.27 -4.22
CA GLY A 88 -9.63 -7.66 -2.98
C GLY A 88 -8.73 -8.39 -1.97
N ASN A 89 -7.63 -9.02 -2.42
CA ASN A 89 -6.65 -9.63 -1.51
C ASN A 89 -5.74 -8.57 -0.89
N GLY A 90 -5.27 -7.62 -1.69
CA GLY A 90 -4.42 -6.51 -1.25
C GLY A 90 -5.12 -5.67 -0.19
N ILE A 91 -6.38 -5.29 -0.41
CA ILE A 91 -7.12 -4.40 0.51
C ILE A 91 -7.31 -5.02 1.91
N ARG A 92 -7.54 -6.33 2.01
CA ARG A 92 -7.69 -7.02 3.30
C ARG A 92 -6.39 -7.01 4.11
N VAL A 93 -5.27 -7.23 3.43
CA VAL A 93 -3.96 -7.22 4.08
C VAL A 93 -3.52 -5.79 4.38
N PHE A 94 -3.85 -4.84 3.51
CA PHE A 94 -3.61 -3.41 3.70
C PHE A 94 -4.31 -2.86 4.94
N ALA A 95 -5.62 -3.12 5.10
CA ALA A 95 -6.34 -2.71 6.30
C ALA A 95 -5.71 -3.29 7.58
N LYS A 96 -5.31 -4.57 7.55
CA LYS A 96 -4.58 -5.19 8.66
C LYS A 96 -3.21 -4.54 8.90
N PHE A 97 -2.48 -4.21 7.84
CA PHE A 97 -1.19 -3.52 7.92
C PHE A 97 -1.33 -2.16 8.61
N LEU A 98 -2.32 -1.36 8.24
CA LEU A 98 -2.57 -0.06 8.88
C LEU A 98 -2.86 -0.21 10.38
N ILE A 99 -3.73 -1.16 10.76
CA ILE A 99 -4.10 -1.39 12.16
C ILE A 99 -2.91 -1.90 12.98
N GLN A 100 -2.14 -2.86 12.46
CA GLN A 100 -1.01 -3.45 13.18
C GLN A 100 0.18 -2.50 13.34
N ASN A 101 0.28 -1.49 12.48
CA ASN A 101 1.31 -0.45 12.57
C ASN A 101 0.77 0.83 13.24
N GLU A 102 -0.39 0.76 13.90
CA GLU A 102 -0.99 1.88 14.64
C GLU A 102 -1.25 3.13 13.76
N LEU A 103 -1.45 2.92 12.46
CA LEU A 103 -1.73 3.97 11.47
C LEU A 103 -3.22 4.26 11.33
N ALA A 104 -4.07 3.29 11.67
CA ALA A 104 -5.52 3.41 11.67
C ALA A 104 -6.14 2.58 12.79
N THR A 105 -7.33 2.96 13.22
CA THR A 105 -8.14 2.19 14.18
C THR A 105 -9.43 1.73 13.48
N LEU A 106 -9.84 0.49 13.76
CA LEU A 106 -11.10 -0.06 13.26
C LEU A 106 -11.82 -0.79 14.40
N GLY A 107 -12.87 -0.16 14.92
CA GLY A 107 -13.76 -0.74 15.91
C GLY A 107 -14.67 -1.83 15.34
N GLN A 108 -15.32 -2.57 16.23
CA GLN A 108 -16.28 -3.60 15.81
C GLN A 108 -17.49 -2.95 15.12
N GLY A 109 -17.73 -3.34 13.86
CA GLY A 109 -18.84 -2.81 13.06
C GLY A 109 -18.57 -1.47 12.40
N GLU A 110 -17.37 -0.91 12.57
CA GLU A 110 -16.93 0.28 11.85
C GLU A 110 -16.40 -0.08 10.46
N THR A 111 -16.37 0.92 9.59
CA THR A 111 -15.78 0.84 8.25
C THR A 111 -14.53 1.71 8.21
N LEU A 112 -13.49 1.22 7.54
CA LEU A 112 -12.32 2.01 7.18
C LEU A 112 -12.34 2.27 5.67
N PRO A 113 -12.77 3.45 5.20
CA PRO A 113 -12.74 3.80 3.79
C PRO A 113 -11.29 3.93 3.31
N ILE A 114 -11.00 3.31 2.16
CA ILE A 114 -9.67 3.31 1.54
C ILE A 114 -9.84 3.80 0.11
N GLY A 115 -9.00 4.75 -0.27
CA GLY A 115 -8.90 5.30 -1.61
C GLY A 115 -8.13 4.44 -2.58
#